data_AF-A0A1H5PTC5-F1
#
_entry.id   AF-A0A1H5PTC5-F1
#
_cell.length_a   1.000
_cell.length_b   1.000
_cell.length_c   1.000
_cell.angle_alpha   90.00
_cell.angle_beta   90.00
_cell.angle_gamma   90.00
#
_symmetry.space_group_name_H-M   'P 1'
#
loop_
_entity.id
_entity.type
_entity.pdbx_description
1 polymer ?
#
loop_
_entity_poly.entity_id
_entity_poly.type
_entity_poly.pdbx_seq_one_letter_code
_entity_poly.pdbx_strand_id
1 'polypeptide(L)'
;MTVRSEGRTSRPRSASGGADRPDLRARHERLVFARVRTSQDRFADVITAFAGTMGFVYVHAVWFAVWIALNLRLFGAVAVFDPYPFGLLTMIVSLEAIFLSTFVMVSQNRQAVRENVRADLDFETNLRAEIWAVHTGKALGLNPEEIELHVQEIIKQSRSALESGSDVPPVAPDAL
;
A
#
# COMPACT_ATOMS: atom_id res chain seq x y z
N MET A 1 -67.31 -27.33 -25.55
CA MET A 1 -67.52 -26.26 -26.54
C MET A 1 -66.87 -25.00 -25.95
N THR A 2 -65.59 -24.81 -26.29
CA THR A 2 -65.04 -23.68 -27.09
C THR A 2 -64.84 -22.40 -26.27
N VAL A 3 -63.59 -22.01 -25.97
CA VAL A 3 -62.72 -21.05 -26.74
C VAL A 3 -62.70 -19.72 -25.95
N ARG A 4 -61.65 -18.91 -25.78
CA ARG A 4 -60.20 -18.84 -26.12
C ARG A 4 -59.78 -17.38 -25.78
N SER A 5 -58.50 -17.14 -25.43
CA SER A 5 -57.72 -15.88 -25.65
C SER A 5 -58.23 -14.59 -24.96
N GLU A 6 -57.47 -13.59 -24.51
CA GLU A 6 -56.04 -13.25 -24.34
C GLU A 6 -56.05 -11.98 -23.47
N GLY A 7 -54.94 -11.65 -22.81
CA GLY A 7 -54.84 -10.37 -22.09
C GLY A 7 -53.46 -10.14 -21.49
N ARG A 8 -52.50 -9.80 -22.36
CA ARG A 8 -51.14 -9.39 -22.02
C ARG A 8 -51.13 -8.05 -21.25
N THR A 9 -50.07 -7.84 -20.47
CA THR A 9 -49.58 -6.57 -19.84
C THR A 9 -50.27 -6.20 -18.52
N SER A 10 -49.56 -6.10 -17.41
CA SER A 10 -48.68 -4.95 -17.16
C SER A 10 -47.62 -5.26 -16.09
N ARG A 11 -46.36 -4.97 -16.43
CA ARG A 11 -45.25 -4.87 -15.48
C ARG A 11 -45.25 -3.45 -14.90
N PRO A 12 -45.04 -3.27 -13.59
CA PRO A 12 -44.22 -2.15 -13.15
C PRO A 12 -43.08 -2.61 -12.22
N ARG A 13 -42.07 -1.75 -12.20
CA ARG A 13 -40.71 -1.92 -11.68
C ARG A 13 -40.68 -1.98 -10.16
N SER A 14 -39.77 -2.80 -9.62
CA SER A 14 -39.03 -2.46 -8.40
C SER A 14 -37.57 -2.90 -8.55
N ALA A 15 -36.87 -2.26 -9.49
CA ALA A 15 -35.43 -2.08 -9.37
C ALA A 15 -35.22 -0.97 -8.33
N SER A 16 -34.94 -1.34 -7.09
CA SER A 16 -34.64 -0.41 -6.00
C SER A 16 -33.79 -1.14 -4.97
N GLY A 17 -32.52 -0.74 -4.88
CA GLY A 17 -31.55 -1.29 -3.94
C GLY A 17 -30.11 -1.32 -4.46
N GLY A 18 -29.85 -0.83 -5.67
CA GLY A 18 -28.51 -0.53 -6.17
C GLY A 18 -28.22 0.95 -5.98
N ALA A 19 -27.81 1.35 -4.78
CA ALA A 19 -27.01 2.55 -4.50
C ALA A 19 -26.80 2.63 -2.99
N ASP A 20 -25.57 2.96 -2.60
CA ASP A 20 -25.21 3.52 -1.29
C ASP A 20 -24.81 2.58 -0.14
N ARG A 21 -23.65 1.90 -0.28
CA ARG A 21 -22.76 1.66 0.88
C ARG A 21 -21.25 1.94 0.66
N PRO A 22 -20.82 2.94 -0.13
CA PRO A 22 -19.39 3.32 -0.13
C PRO A 22 -18.94 3.87 1.24
N ASP A 23 -19.85 4.41 2.05
CA ASP A 23 -19.52 5.06 3.32
C ASP A 23 -19.14 4.12 4.47
N LEU A 24 -19.66 2.88 4.52
CA LEU A 24 -19.40 1.99 5.67
C LEU A 24 -17.96 1.46 5.71
N ARG A 25 -17.34 1.24 4.53
CA ARG A 25 -15.95 0.76 4.41
C ARG A 25 -14.96 1.87 4.76
N ALA A 26 -15.11 3.04 4.13
CA ALA A 26 -14.28 4.21 4.42
C ALA A 26 -14.40 4.67 5.89
N ARG A 27 -15.58 4.53 6.51
CA ARG A 27 -15.75 4.78 7.95
C ARG A 27 -15.05 3.75 8.82
N HIS A 28 -15.09 2.46 8.50
CA HIS A 28 -14.38 1.43 9.29
C HIS A 28 -12.87 1.64 9.27
N GLU A 29 -12.30 1.89 8.08
CA GLU A 29 -10.89 2.26 7.95
C GLU A 29 -10.56 3.45 8.86
N ARG A 30 -11.33 4.54 8.73
CA ARG A 30 -11.12 5.75 9.54
C ARG A 30 -11.29 5.51 11.04
N LEU A 31 -12.21 4.66 11.48
CA LEU A 31 -12.46 4.39 12.91
C LEU A 31 -11.36 3.52 13.54
N VAL A 32 -10.81 2.56 12.79
CA VAL A 32 -9.64 1.79 13.23
C VAL A 32 -8.40 2.67 13.28
N PHE A 33 -8.20 3.56 12.30
CA PHE A 33 -7.08 4.50 12.28
C PHE A 33 -7.20 5.66 13.29
N ALA A 34 -8.42 6.12 13.60
CA ALA A 34 -8.65 7.23 14.54
C ALA A 34 -8.37 6.87 16.00
N ARG A 35 -8.36 5.58 16.35
CA ARG A 35 -8.17 5.12 17.73
C ARG A 35 -6.71 5.20 18.22
N VAL A 36 -5.75 5.51 17.34
CA VAL A 36 -4.31 5.64 17.65
C VAL A 36 -3.84 7.09 17.52
N ARG A 37 -4.59 8.05 18.09
CA ARG A 37 -4.20 9.46 18.10
C ARG A 37 -4.23 10.03 19.51
N THR A 38 -3.10 9.88 20.17
CA THR A 38 -2.69 10.62 21.36
C THR A 38 -1.75 11.75 20.93
N SER A 39 -1.67 12.84 21.69
CA SER A 39 -0.83 14.01 21.34
C SER A 39 0.66 13.67 21.18
N GLN A 40 1.14 12.60 21.82
CA GLN A 40 2.50 12.05 21.66
C GLN A 40 2.72 11.43 20.28
N ASP A 41 1.68 10.87 19.65
CA ASP A 41 1.78 10.21 18.34
C ASP A 41 2.08 11.22 17.23
N ARG A 42 1.65 12.49 17.36
CA ARG A 42 1.99 13.55 16.38
C ARG A 42 3.47 13.88 16.35
N PHE A 43 4.13 13.90 17.51
CA PHE A 43 5.57 14.20 17.56
C PHE A 43 6.39 13.03 17.03
N ALA A 44 6.00 11.80 17.39
CA ALA A 44 6.57 10.58 16.83
C ALA A 44 6.38 10.51 15.30
N ASP A 45 5.19 10.82 14.80
CA ASP A 45 4.89 10.83 13.35
C ASP A 45 5.76 11.82 12.57
N VAL A 46 6.04 13.00 13.14
CA VAL A 46 6.92 14.01 12.52
C VAL A 46 8.37 13.52 12.47
N ILE A 47 8.89 12.96 13.58
CA ILE A 47 10.26 12.44 13.62
C ILE A 47 10.42 11.26 12.67
N THR A 48 9.46 10.33 12.69
CA THR A 48 9.42 9.19 11.78
C THR A 48 9.38 9.63 10.31
N ALA A 49 8.53 10.60 9.97
CA ALA A 49 8.43 11.11 8.61
C ALA A 49 9.73 11.81 8.19
N PHE A 50 10.38 12.55 9.09
CA PHE A 50 11.64 13.22 8.82
C PHE A 50 12.81 12.23 8.65
N ALA A 51 12.92 11.24 9.52
CA ALA A 51 13.96 10.21 9.49
C ALA A 51 13.93 9.35 8.20
N GLY A 52 12.76 9.23 7.55
CA GLY A 52 12.62 8.51 6.28
C GLY A 52 13.04 9.30 5.04
N THR A 53 13.49 10.55 5.16
CA THR A 53 13.82 11.41 4.02
C THR A 53 15.32 11.58 3.81
N MET A 54 15.74 11.77 2.55
CA MET A 54 17.14 12.12 2.22
C MET A 54 17.60 13.44 2.85
N GLY A 55 16.68 14.34 3.19
CA GLY A 55 16.98 15.59 3.88
C GLY A 55 17.66 15.40 5.24
N PHE A 56 17.29 14.35 5.98
CA PHE A 56 17.89 14.02 7.28
C PHE A 56 19.40 13.78 7.16
N VAL A 57 19.83 13.06 6.12
CA VAL A 57 21.24 12.73 5.86
C VAL A 57 22.05 13.98 5.56
N TYR A 58 21.51 14.90 4.73
CA TYR A 58 22.19 16.15 4.41
C TYR A 58 22.37 17.06 5.64
N VAL A 59 21.35 17.16 6.49
CA VAL A 59 21.44 17.93 7.75
C VAL A 59 22.54 17.38 8.65
N HIS A 60 22.61 16.06 8.82
CA HIS A 60 23.66 15.41 9.63
C HIS A 60 25.05 15.60 9.02
N ALA A 61 25.19 15.46 7.70
CA ALA A 61 26.45 15.68 7.01
C ALA A 61 26.98 17.11 7.21
N VAL A 62 26.12 18.12 7.06
CA VAL A 62 26.47 19.53 7.30
C VAL A 62 26.80 19.76 8.78
N TRP A 63 26.00 19.23 9.69
CA TRP A 63 26.24 19.34 11.13
C TRP A 63 27.60 18.76 11.54
N PHE A 64 27.94 17.55 11.08
CA PHE A 64 29.24 16.93 11.34
C PHE A 64 30.39 17.71 10.71
N ALA A 65 30.24 18.18 9.47
CA ALA A 65 31.24 19.00 8.82
C ALA A 65 31.51 20.30 9.60
N VAL A 66 30.47 20.97 10.09
CA VAL A 66 30.58 22.17 10.92
C VAL A 66 31.25 21.86 12.25
N TRP A 67 30.86 20.78 12.94
CA TRP A 67 31.47 20.39 14.21
C TRP A 67 32.96 20.11 14.09
N ILE A 68 33.34 19.35 13.06
CA ILE A 68 34.74 19.03 12.76
C ILE A 68 35.50 20.33 12.43
N ALA A 69 34.97 21.19 11.57
CA ALA A 69 35.60 22.46 11.21
C ALA A 69 35.82 23.39 12.42
N LEU A 70 34.87 23.44 13.34
CA LEU A 70 34.98 24.20 14.59
C LEU A 70 36.06 23.62 15.52
N ASN A 71 36.14 22.29 15.65
CA ASN A 71 37.13 21.63 16.51
C ASN A 71 38.55 21.55 15.90
N LEU A 72 38.69 21.68 14.58
CA LEU A 72 39.98 21.72 13.85
C LEU A 72 40.75 23.04 14.01
N ARG A 73 40.39 23.89 14.99
CA ARG A 73 41.03 25.19 15.29
C ARG A 73 40.96 26.24 14.17
N LEU A 74 40.01 26.13 13.25
CA LEU A 74 39.86 27.13 12.17
C LEU A 74 39.58 28.56 12.69
N PHE A 75 39.13 28.70 13.95
CA PHE A 75 38.80 29.99 14.59
C PHE A 75 39.72 30.41 15.76
N GLY A 76 40.88 29.77 15.95
CA GLY A 76 41.93 30.25 16.84
C GLY A 76 41.71 29.99 18.34
N ALA A 77 42.73 29.41 19.00
CA ALA A 77 43.09 29.38 20.44
C ALA A 77 42.04 29.21 21.56
N VAL A 78 40.73 29.16 21.31
CA VAL A 78 39.71 28.92 22.32
C VAL A 78 39.57 27.41 22.47
N ALA A 79 39.81 26.93 23.70
CA ALA A 79 39.76 25.55 24.18
C ALA A 79 39.23 24.48 23.20
N VAL A 80 40.07 23.49 22.87
CA VAL A 80 39.65 22.29 22.14
C VAL A 80 38.57 21.58 22.98
N PHE A 81 37.31 21.75 22.62
CA PHE A 81 36.16 21.22 23.36
C PHE A 81 36.02 19.71 23.16
N ASP A 82 36.31 19.21 21.95
CA ASP A 82 36.27 17.78 21.61
C ASP A 82 37.53 17.39 20.80
N PRO A 83 38.65 17.02 21.47
CA PRO A 83 39.88 16.61 20.82
C PRO A 83 39.66 15.35 19.97
N TYR A 84 40.36 15.27 18.83
CA TYR A 84 40.41 14.03 18.05
C TYR A 84 40.81 12.87 18.97
N PRO A 85 40.01 11.79 19.10
CA PRO A 85 39.05 11.24 18.12
C PRO A 85 37.55 11.64 18.26
N PHE A 86 37.22 12.82 18.80
CA PHE A 86 35.84 13.34 18.95
C PHE A 86 34.93 12.46 19.83
N GLY A 87 35.32 12.28 21.10
CA GLY A 87 34.59 11.44 22.04
C GLY A 87 33.19 11.95 22.37
N LEU A 88 33.02 13.27 22.49
CA LEU A 88 31.71 13.86 22.84
C LEU A 88 30.72 13.75 21.68
N LEU A 89 31.17 14.05 20.45
CA LEU A 89 30.34 13.85 19.26
C LEU A 89 29.88 12.39 19.15
N THR A 90 30.81 11.44 19.30
CA THR A 90 30.51 10.01 19.18
C THR A 90 29.49 9.57 20.23
N MET A 91 29.60 10.05 21.47
CA MET A 91 28.66 9.74 22.54
C MET A 91 27.25 10.28 22.24
N ILE A 92 27.13 11.53 21.80
CA ILE A 92 25.85 12.16 21.47
C ILE A 92 25.19 11.44 20.29
N VAL A 93 25.96 11.18 19.21
CA VAL A 93 25.46 10.48 18.02
C VAL A 93 25.02 9.06 18.36
N SER A 94 25.73 8.35 19.24
CA SER A 94 25.34 7.00 19.65
C SER A 94 24.00 7.01 20.39
N LEU A 95 23.78 7.98 21.27
CA LEU A 95 22.50 8.14 21.96
C LEU A 95 21.38 8.51 20.98
N GLU A 96 21.63 9.44 20.07
CA GLU A 96 20.68 9.84 19.03
C GLU A 96 20.28 8.67 18.12
N ALA A 97 21.24 7.83 17.73
CA ALA A 97 21.00 6.65 16.90
C ALA A 97 20.08 5.62 17.59
N ILE A 98 20.20 5.44 18.91
CA ILE A 98 19.29 4.56 19.68
C ILE A 98 17.85 5.08 19.62
N PHE A 99 17.65 6.39 19.81
CA PHE A 99 16.32 7.00 19.70
C PHE A 99 15.77 6.88 18.27
N LEU A 100 16.60 7.16 17.26
CA LEU A 100 16.21 7.05 15.85
C LEU A 100 15.78 5.62 15.51
N SER A 101 16.58 4.61 15.89
CA SER A 101 16.26 3.20 15.69
C SER A 101 14.93 2.81 16.34
N THR A 102 14.70 3.29 17.57
CA THR A 102 13.43 3.06 18.27
C THR A 102 12.24 3.68 17.54
N PHE A 103 12.37 4.92 17.06
CA PHE A 103 11.32 5.58 16.28
C PHE A 103 11.07 4.91 14.92
N VAL A 104 12.14 4.43 14.26
CA VAL A 104 12.03 3.64 13.03
C VAL A 104 11.31 2.33 13.31
N MET A 105 11.63 1.62 14.39
CA MET A 105 10.95 0.37 14.76
C MET A 105 9.45 0.61 15.04
N VAL A 106 9.09 1.66 15.78
CA VAL A 106 7.69 2.02 16.03
C VAL A 106 6.96 2.34 14.72
N SER A 107 7.61 3.08 13.81
CA SER A 107 7.07 3.38 12.49
C SER A 107 6.82 2.11 11.67
N GLN A 108 7.81 1.23 11.61
CA GLN A 108 7.74 -0.04 10.89
C GLN A 108 6.64 -0.92 11.44
N ASN A 109 6.51 -1.04 12.77
CA ASN A 109 5.42 -1.78 13.39
C ASN A 109 4.04 -1.23 13.00
N ARG A 110 3.88 0.10 12.95
CA ARG A 110 2.63 0.76 12.47
C ARG A 110 2.39 0.58 10.97
N GLN A 111 3.43 0.46 10.16
CA GLN A 111 3.30 0.17 8.73
C GLN A 111 2.90 -1.29 8.51
N ALA A 112 3.53 -2.23 9.22
CA ALA A 112 3.20 -3.65 9.15
C ALA A 112 1.74 -3.93 9.55
N VAL A 113 1.22 -3.30 10.61
CA VAL A 113 -0.20 -3.41 10.97
C VAL A 113 -1.11 -2.88 9.85
N ARG A 114 -0.75 -1.77 9.21
CA ARG A 114 -1.50 -1.20 8.08
C ARG A 114 -1.49 -2.12 6.86
N GLU A 115 -0.34 -2.69 6.55
CA GLU A 115 -0.16 -3.64 5.45
C GLU A 115 -0.99 -4.91 5.68
N ASN A 116 -1.01 -5.45 6.90
CA ASN A 116 -1.84 -6.62 7.23
C ASN A 116 -3.33 -6.33 7.02
N VAL A 117 -3.86 -5.21 7.53
CA VAL A 117 -5.26 -4.84 7.32
C VAL A 117 -5.58 -4.65 5.83
N ARG A 118 -4.65 -4.06 5.07
CA ARG A 118 -4.82 -3.89 3.63
C ARG A 118 -4.85 -5.23 2.90
N ALA A 119 -3.97 -6.16 3.26
CA ALA A 119 -3.93 -7.50 2.69
C ALA A 119 -5.24 -8.27 2.94
N ASP A 120 -5.82 -8.18 4.13
CA ASP A 120 -7.10 -8.81 4.46
C ASP A 120 -8.25 -8.24 3.59
N LEU A 121 -8.29 -6.92 3.41
CA LEU A 121 -9.29 -6.25 2.57
C LEU A 121 -9.14 -6.58 1.08
N ASP A 122 -7.90 -6.64 0.60
CA ASP A 122 -7.57 -7.01 -0.77
C ASP A 122 -7.98 -8.48 -1.01
N PHE A 123 -7.73 -9.36 -0.05
CA PHE A 123 -8.19 -10.76 -0.09
C PHE A 123 -9.72 -10.87 -0.17
N GLU A 124 -10.47 -10.17 0.71
CA GLU A 124 -11.94 -10.17 0.68
C GLU A 124 -12.48 -9.65 -0.65
N THR A 125 -11.86 -8.58 -1.18
CA THR A 125 -12.27 -7.97 -2.45
C THR A 125 -11.99 -8.91 -3.63
N ASN A 126 -10.83 -9.56 -3.65
CA ASN A 126 -10.47 -10.53 -4.68
C ASN A 126 -11.42 -11.74 -4.66
N LEU A 127 -11.68 -12.30 -3.48
CA LEU A 127 -12.61 -13.44 -3.34
C LEU A 127 -14.02 -13.07 -3.81
N ARG A 128 -14.51 -11.87 -3.48
CA ARG A 128 -15.82 -11.41 -3.95
C ARG A 128 -15.84 -11.26 -5.47
N ALA A 129 -14.79 -10.70 -6.06
CA ALA A 129 -14.67 -10.56 -7.50
C ALA A 129 -14.70 -11.92 -8.21
N GLU A 130 -13.96 -12.90 -7.68
CA GLU A 130 -13.95 -14.27 -8.19
C GLU A 130 -15.35 -14.92 -8.13
N ILE A 131 -16.04 -14.84 -6.98
CA ILE A 131 -17.40 -15.38 -6.82
C ILE A 131 -18.37 -14.72 -7.81
N TRP A 132 -18.28 -13.40 -7.98
CA TRP A 132 -19.14 -12.67 -8.91
C TRP A 132 -18.86 -13.04 -10.37
N ALA A 133 -17.58 -13.22 -10.74
CA ALA A 133 -17.18 -13.66 -12.06
C ALA A 133 -17.70 -15.06 -12.37
N VAL A 134 -17.54 -16.02 -11.46
CA VAL A 134 -18.07 -17.39 -11.61
C VAL A 134 -19.58 -17.39 -11.73
N HIS A 135 -20.29 -16.58 -10.93
CA HIS A 135 -21.75 -16.52 -10.99
C HIS A 135 -22.23 -15.89 -12.31
N THR A 136 -21.55 -14.85 -12.78
CA THR A 136 -21.86 -14.21 -14.07
C THR A 136 -21.60 -15.17 -15.23
N GLY A 137 -20.48 -15.91 -15.20
CA GLY A 137 -20.16 -16.93 -16.20
C GLY A 137 -21.21 -18.04 -16.25
N LYS A 138 -21.63 -18.56 -15.08
CA LYS A 138 -22.73 -19.53 -15.01
C LYS A 138 -24.06 -18.97 -15.54
N ALA A 139 -24.38 -17.71 -15.26
CA ALA A 139 -25.60 -17.06 -15.76
C ALA A 139 -25.60 -16.87 -17.28
N LEU A 140 -24.42 -16.73 -17.90
CA LEU A 140 -24.22 -16.67 -19.35
C LEU A 140 -24.11 -18.06 -20.01
N GLY A 141 -24.10 -19.14 -19.22
CA GLY A 141 -23.92 -20.50 -19.72
C GLY A 141 -22.48 -20.85 -20.10
N LEU A 142 -21.49 -20.07 -19.64
CA LEU A 142 -20.08 -20.37 -19.84
C LEU A 142 -19.66 -21.57 -18.97
N ASN A 143 -18.93 -22.51 -19.58
CA ASN A 143 -18.37 -23.66 -18.87
C ASN A 143 -17.05 -23.27 -18.20
N PRO A 144 -16.90 -23.44 -16.86
CA PRO A 144 -15.69 -23.06 -16.14
C PRO A 144 -14.42 -23.72 -16.69
N GLU A 145 -14.53 -24.98 -17.10
CA GLU A 145 -13.42 -25.81 -17.60
C GLU A 145 -12.86 -25.28 -18.94
N GLU A 146 -13.72 -24.71 -19.79
CA GLU A 146 -13.32 -24.13 -21.08
C GLU A 146 -12.57 -22.81 -20.88
N ILE A 147 -13.02 -21.97 -19.94
CA ILE A 147 -12.32 -20.73 -19.56
C ILE A 147 -10.94 -21.06 -18.97
N GLU A 148 -10.86 -22.07 -18.11
CA GLU A 148 -9.60 -22.45 -17.44
C GLU A 148 -8.56 -22.95 -18.45
N LEU A 149 -8.99 -23.76 -19.42
CA LEU A 149 -8.14 -24.19 -20.53
C LEU A 149 -7.68 -23.01 -21.39
N HIS A 150 -8.57 -22.05 -21.68
CA HIS A 150 -8.23 -20.87 -22.46
C HIS A 150 -7.23 -19.95 -21.73
N VAL A 151 -7.42 -19.73 -20.42
CA VAL A 151 -6.49 -18.96 -19.58
C VAL A 151 -5.11 -19.62 -19.52
N GLN A 152 -5.05 -20.94 -19.32
CA GLN A 152 -3.78 -21.68 -19.29
C GLN A 152 -3.01 -21.58 -20.61
N GLU A 153 -3.72 -21.61 -21.75
CA GLU A 153 -3.11 -21.43 -23.07
C GLU A 153 -2.54 -20.02 -23.24
N ILE A 154 -3.29 -18.98 -22.86
CA ILE A 154 -2.82 -17.58 -22.91
C ILE A 154 -1.59 -17.38 -22.01
N ILE A 155 -1.57 -17.97 -20.81
CA ILE A 155 -0.42 -17.87 -19.90
C ILE A 155 0.81 -18.55 -20.51
N LYS A 156 0.64 -19.75 -21.11
CA LYS A 156 1.74 -20.44 -21.80
C LYS A 156 2.27 -19.64 -22.98
N GLN A 157 1.40 -19.07 -23.81
CA GLN A 157 1.79 -18.20 -24.92
C GLN A 157 2.52 -16.94 -24.44
N SER A 158 2.03 -16.29 -23.39
CA SER A 158 2.67 -15.09 -22.84
C SER A 158 4.05 -15.41 -22.27
N ARG A 159 4.19 -16.57 -21.60
CA ARG A 159 5.47 -17.04 -21.06
C ARG A 159 6.47 -17.38 -22.17
N SER A 160 6.04 -18.06 -23.24
CA SER A 160 6.92 -18.37 -24.37
C SER A 160 7.29 -17.15 -25.22
N ALA A 161 6.40 -16.15 -25.31
CA ALA A 161 6.71 -14.85 -25.92
C ALA A 161 7.81 -14.10 -25.15
N LEU A 162 7.70 -14.07 -23.81
CA LEU A 162 8.73 -13.49 -22.93
C LEU A 162 10.07 -14.23 -23.02
N GLU A 163 10.05 -15.57 -23.08
CA GLU A 163 11.26 -16.39 -23.22
C GLU A 163 11.93 -16.26 -24.61
N SER A 164 11.15 -15.96 -25.65
CA SER A 164 11.65 -15.76 -27.02
C SER A 164 12.04 -14.31 -27.34
N GLY A 165 11.82 -13.37 -26.40
CA GLY A 165 12.11 -11.95 -26.59
C GLY A 165 11.21 -11.27 -27.65
N SER A 166 10.06 -11.85 -27.95
CA SER A 166 9.10 -11.33 -28.93
C SER A 166 7.98 -10.52 -28.26
N ASP A 167 7.49 -9.50 -28.96
CA ASP A 167 6.47 -8.57 -28.45
C ASP A 167 5.16 -9.35 -28.19
N VAL A 168 4.57 -9.18 -27.00
CA VAL A 168 3.37 -9.94 -26.60
C VAL A 168 2.21 -9.56 -27.51
N PRO A 169 1.62 -10.48 -28.29
CA PRO A 169 0.50 -10.15 -29.15
C PRO A 169 -0.70 -9.73 -28.29
N PRO A 170 -1.43 -8.67 -28.69
CA PRO A 170 -2.55 -8.16 -27.90
C PRO A 170 -3.67 -9.21 -27.81
N VAL A 171 -4.25 -9.34 -26.61
CA VAL A 171 -5.42 -10.20 -26.37
C VAL A 171 -6.56 -9.74 -27.27
N ALA A 172 -7.00 -10.60 -28.19
CA ALA A 172 -8.03 -10.27 -29.17
C ALA A 172 -9.40 -10.09 -28.47
N PRO A 173 -10.14 -8.99 -28.75
CA PRO A 173 -11.36 -8.62 -28.01
C PRO A 173 -12.56 -9.56 -28.23
N ASP A 174 -12.44 -10.50 -29.16
CA ASP A 174 -13.43 -11.46 -29.62
C ASP A 174 -13.40 -12.82 -28.87
N ALA A 175 -12.55 -12.94 -27.83
CA ALA A 175 -12.43 -14.11 -26.97
C ALA A 175 -13.30 -14.07 -25.67
N LEU A 176 -14.29 -13.17 -25.61
CA LEU A 176 -15.27 -13.02 -24.51
C LEU A 176 -16.70 -13.33 -24.99
#